data_AF-A0A8C5LZW1-F1
#
_entry.id   AF-A0A8C5LZW1-F1
#
_cell.length_a   1.000
_cell.length_b   1.000
_cell.length_c   1.000
_cell.angle_alpha   90.00
_cell.angle_beta   90.00
_cell.angle_gamma   90.00
#
_symmetry.space_group_name_H-M   'P 1'
#
loop_
_entity.id
_entity.type
_entity.pdbx_description
1 polymer ?
#
loop_
_entity_poly.entity_id
_entity_poly.type
_entity_poly.pdbx_seq_one_letter_code
_entity_poly.pdbx_strand_id
1 'polypeptide(L)'
;MMETLAMAEDGIARIDGMKQTGEDMFYMYGSTAGHTTEETDYIRKIRSTLEKIHNQLFKDDINGNTINSKNDTHNSPDGNSFDSRYKQIFEKLQDNDYSLAEAFKENEHLQIKLEASREAGSGAIREATRRLYENYSKKSAELRKRTKEEHEVIQHAWELSRFGPETPGVTAQLHQGCTSNRHQLEAKLNGRTKDLYASVTEYQETFKKSVVKLNDVAEKIEEKHGRILALENLMKRMEDEKASLLEKKWVLESEISRRMASPGNLNGCLDMQTKVSTTEEQITHLQQLMMLQHQSLRNLIQEREDLKNRLQEQDDTIEHLKERINTLECQNKEMKCKVEQTSNPSRLKVSKGVLVKESMLSSKSPYFMLRNIKLLKESERT
;
A
#
# COMPACT_ATOMS: atom_id res chain seq x y z
N MET A 1 67.36 36.41 1.68
CA MET A 1 67.59 35.58 2.87
C MET A 1 66.27 35.55 3.62
N MET A 2 65.40 34.58 3.32
CA MET A 2 65.41 33.22 3.89
C MET A 2 64.91 33.22 5.34
N GLU A 3 63.58 33.33 5.51
CA GLU A 3 62.82 32.71 6.62
C GLU A 3 61.37 33.21 6.55
N THR A 4 60.47 32.42 5.95
CA THR A 4 59.01 32.38 6.21
C THR A 4 58.33 31.42 5.22
N LEU A 5 58.87 30.20 5.09
CA LEU A 5 58.22 29.13 4.32
C LEU A 5 58.67 27.74 4.78
N ALA A 6 58.64 27.52 6.10
CA ALA A 6 59.02 26.25 6.73
C ALA A 6 57.97 25.83 7.78
N MET A 7 56.71 25.63 7.37
CA MET A 7 55.66 25.03 8.22
C MET A 7 54.65 24.16 7.43
N ALA A 8 55.00 23.66 6.23
CA ALA A 8 54.05 22.90 5.40
C ALA A 8 54.64 21.66 4.71
N GLU A 9 55.62 20.99 5.31
CA GLU A 9 56.20 19.74 4.75
C GLU A 9 56.43 18.64 5.79
N ASP A 10 55.60 18.54 6.84
CA ASP A 10 55.72 17.47 7.85
C ASP A 10 54.46 16.61 7.98
N GLY A 11 53.94 16.14 6.83
CA GLY A 11 52.69 15.38 6.77
C GLY A 11 52.64 14.20 5.79
N ILE A 12 53.75 13.81 5.16
CA ILE A 12 53.77 12.67 4.20
C ILE A 12 55.05 11.83 4.37
N ALA A 13 55.35 11.39 5.59
CA ALA A 13 56.39 10.41 5.83
C ALA A 13 56.07 9.56 7.06
N ARG A 14 55.06 8.68 6.98
CA ARG A 14 54.84 7.57 7.93
C ARG A 14 53.81 6.55 7.41
N ILE A 15 54.07 5.99 6.23
CA ILE A 15 53.47 4.72 5.81
C ILE A 15 54.59 3.85 5.25
N ASP A 16 55.50 3.41 6.11
CA ASP A 16 56.27 2.21 5.81
C ASP A 16 56.67 1.56 7.13
N GLY A 17 56.11 0.37 7.38
CA GLY A 17 56.36 -0.40 8.60
C GLY A 17 55.10 -0.84 9.32
N MET A 18 54.37 -1.81 8.75
CA MET A 18 53.73 -2.92 9.47
C MET A 18 53.11 -3.91 8.46
N LYS A 19 53.99 -4.71 7.84
CA LYS A 19 53.60 -6.02 7.30
C LYS A 19 53.62 -7.01 8.46
N GLN A 20 52.45 -7.38 8.96
CA GLN A 20 52.21 -8.70 9.54
C GLN A 20 50.70 -8.96 9.71
N THR A 21 50.32 -10.20 9.38
CA THR A 21 49.06 -10.91 9.69
C THR A 21 47.78 -10.43 8.98
N GLY A 22 47.65 -10.79 7.71
CA GLY A 22 46.45 -10.60 6.90
C GLY A 22 45.45 -11.77 6.93
N GLU A 23 45.41 -12.58 7.98
CA GLU A 23 44.51 -13.75 8.02
C GLU A 23 43.47 -13.74 9.16
N ASP A 24 43.53 -12.85 10.15
CA ASP A 24 42.58 -12.86 11.29
C ASP A 24 41.59 -11.67 11.36
N MET A 25 41.64 -10.73 10.41
CA MET A 25 40.76 -9.54 10.41
C MET A 25 39.61 -9.64 9.39
N PHE A 26 39.09 -10.84 9.12
CA PHE A 26 37.96 -11.03 8.20
C PHE A 26 36.68 -11.56 8.89
N TYR A 27 36.73 -11.92 10.17
CA TYR A 27 35.62 -12.57 10.87
C TYR A 27 34.75 -11.67 11.77
N MET A 28 34.90 -10.34 11.74
CA MET A 28 34.15 -9.46 12.66
C MET A 28 32.91 -8.75 12.09
N TYR A 29 32.67 -8.77 10.77
CA TYR A 29 31.50 -8.09 10.16
C TYR A 29 30.87 -8.85 8.98
N GLY A 30 30.98 -10.18 8.97
CA GLY A 30 30.34 -11.02 7.95
C GLY A 30 29.08 -11.68 8.50
N SER A 31 27.89 -11.09 8.30
CA SER A 31 26.63 -11.82 8.47
C SER A 31 26.59 -12.99 7.50
N THR A 32 26.35 -14.20 8.03
CA THR A 32 26.28 -15.44 7.26
C THR A 32 25.28 -15.30 6.10
N ALA A 33 25.53 -15.94 4.95
CA ALA A 33 24.63 -15.88 3.78
C ALA A 33 23.16 -16.27 4.07
N GLY A 34 22.92 -17.05 5.13
CA GLY A 34 21.57 -17.33 5.64
C GLY A 34 20.89 -16.10 6.27
N HIS A 35 21.62 -15.27 7.01
CA HIS A 35 21.07 -14.05 7.61
C HIS A 35 20.75 -13.00 6.54
N THR A 36 21.59 -12.85 5.52
CA THR A 36 21.30 -11.89 4.43
C THR A 36 20.11 -12.32 3.58
N THR A 37 19.89 -13.63 3.39
CA THR A 37 18.69 -14.14 2.71
C THR A 37 17.43 -13.95 3.54
N GLU A 38 17.46 -14.25 4.84
CA GLU A 38 16.35 -14.00 5.77
C GLU A 38 16.01 -12.50 5.88
N GLU A 39 17.01 -11.62 5.96
CA GLU A 39 16.82 -10.17 5.94
C GLU A 39 16.21 -9.70 4.63
N THR A 40 16.63 -10.23 3.47
CA THR A 40 16.02 -9.88 2.19
C THR A 40 14.57 -10.35 2.08
N ASP A 41 14.22 -11.49 2.68
CA ASP A 41 12.86 -12.02 2.72
C ASP A 41 11.96 -11.19 3.66
N TYR A 42 12.50 -10.77 4.80
CA TYR A 42 11.83 -9.86 5.74
C TYR A 42 11.58 -8.48 5.09
N ILE A 43 12.58 -7.92 4.42
CA ILE A 43 12.47 -6.68 3.64
C ILE A 43 11.41 -6.82 2.54
N ARG A 44 11.37 -7.96 1.84
CA ARG A 44 10.36 -8.24 0.80
C ARG A 44 8.95 -8.29 1.38
N LYS A 45 8.79 -8.87 2.57
CA LYS A 45 7.51 -8.94 3.28
C LYS A 45 7.04 -7.56 3.77
N ILE A 46 7.96 -6.73 4.23
CA ILE A 46 7.70 -5.31 4.54
C ILE A 46 7.29 -4.55 3.28
N ARG A 47 8.04 -4.68 2.18
CA ARG A 47 7.69 -4.05 0.89
C ARG A 47 6.30 -4.45 0.42
N SER A 48 5.96 -5.75 0.48
CA SER A 48 4.62 -6.21 0.10
C SER A 48 3.52 -5.64 0.98
N THR A 49 3.76 -5.49 2.28
CA THR A 49 2.80 -4.92 3.22
C THR A 49 2.63 -3.41 3.00
N LEU A 50 3.72 -2.68 2.78
CA LEU A 50 3.71 -1.27 2.41
C LEU A 50 3.03 -1.04 1.06
N GLU A 51 3.24 -1.91 0.07
CA GLU A 51 2.57 -1.84 -1.24
C GLU A 51 1.06 -2.06 -1.10
N LYS A 52 0.63 -2.97 -0.23
CA LYS A 52 -0.80 -3.18 0.08
C LYS A 52 -1.41 -1.94 0.74
N ILE A 53 -0.72 -1.36 1.72
CA ILE A 53 -1.14 -0.12 2.38
C ILE A 53 -1.19 1.03 1.38
N HIS A 54 -0.18 1.18 0.52
CA HIS A 54 -0.13 2.19 -0.52
C HIS A 54 -1.28 2.02 -1.53
N ASN A 55 -1.55 0.80 -1.98
CA ASN A 55 -2.68 0.54 -2.87
C ASN A 55 -4.03 0.81 -2.19
N GLN A 56 -4.17 0.52 -0.90
CA GLN A 56 -5.36 0.91 -0.11
C GLN A 56 -5.48 2.43 0.08
N LEU A 57 -4.35 3.15 0.17
CA LEU A 57 -4.35 4.61 0.36
C LEU A 57 -4.59 5.41 -0.93
N PHE A 58 -4.27 4.85 -2.11
CA PHE A 58 -4.15 5.65 -3.34
C PHE A 58 -4.86 5.09 -4.58
N LYS A 59 -5.44 3.87 -4.55
CA LYS A 59 -6.09 3.29 -5.75
C LYS A 59 -7.62 3.28 -5.77
N ASP A 60 -8.30 3.68 -4.70
CA ASP A 60 -9.77 3.75 -4.70
C ASP A 60 -10.31 4.93 -5.54
N ASP A 61 -9.45 5.85 -6.01
CA ASP A 61 -9.85 7.06 -6.74
C ASP A 61 -10.02 6.88 -8.27
N ILE A 62 -9.76 5.69 -8.85
CA ILE A 62 -9.84 5.52 -10.32
C ILE A 62 -11.10 4.77 -10.79
N ASN A 63 -11.85 4.09 -9.93
CA ASN A 63 -12.90 3.15 -10.38
C ASN A 63 -14.34 3.46 -9.92
N GLY A 64 -14.67 4.69 -9.55
CA GLY A 64 -16.02 5.08 -9.15
C GLY A 64 -16.50 6.41 -9.75
N ASN A 65 -17.38 6.33 -10.75
CA ASN A 65 -18.23 7.39 -11.30
C ASN A 65 -17.58 8.45 -12.22
N THR A 66 -17.44 8.05 -13.49
CA THR A 66 -17.91 8.90 -14.60
C THR A 66 -19.43 9.04 -14.50
N ILE A 67 -19.95 10.27 -14.30
CA ILE A 67 -21.21 10.83 -14.86
C ILE A 67 -21.35 12.28 -14.36
N ASN A 68 -21.25 13.22 -15.31
CA ASN A 68 -21.84 14.57 -15.37
C ASN A 68 -21.60 15.58 -14.22
N SER A 69 -20.79 16.62 -14.48
CA SER A 69 -21.28 18.00 -14.67
C SER A 69 -20.13 18.92 -15.07
N LYS A 70 -20.32 19.68 -16.15
CA LYS A 70 -19.56 20.91 -16.40
C LYS A 70 -19.90 21.91 -15.28
N ASN A 71 -18.91 22.61 -14.76
CA ASN A 71 -18.96 24.05 -14.40
C ASN A 71 -17.57 24.52 -13.96
N ASP A 72 -17.22 25.71 -14.44
CA ASP A 72 -15.92 26.36 -14.36
C ASP A 72 -15.57 26.98 -12.98
N THR A 73 -14.26 27.23 -12.81
CA THR A 73 -13.62 28.36 -12.08
C THR A 73 -13.22 28.19 -10.60
N HIS A 74 -11.90 28.03 -10.39
CA HIS A 74 -10.99 28.53 -9.35
C HIS A 74 -11.49 28.84 -7.91
N ASN A 75 -10.95 28.10 -6.92
CA ASN A 75 -10.13 28.55 -5.77
C ASN A 75 -10.33 27.69 -4.50
N SER A 76 -9.35 26.83 -4.18
CA SER A 76 -8.72 26.67 -2.84
C SER A 76 -8.05 25.29 -2.71
N PRO A 77 -6.85 25.19 -2.10
CA PRO A 77 -6.12 23.94 -2.00
C PRO A 77 -6.61 23.07 -0.83
N ASP A 78 -7.20 21.92 -1.17
CA ASP A 78 -7.00 20.59 -0.57
C ASP A 78 -6.81 20.43 0.96
N GLY A 79 -7.46 21.26 1.78
CA GLY A 79 -7.50 21.08 3.25
C GLY A 79 -8.58 20.10 3.76
N ASN A 80 -9.59 19.80 2.95
CA ASN A 80 -10.80 19.08 3.41
C ASN A 80 -10.72 17.55 3.26
N SER A 81 -9.85 17.03 2.40
CA SER A 81 -9.71 15.59 2.14
C SER A 81 -9.08 14.84 3.32
N PHE A 82 -8.15 15.49 4.02
CA PHE A 82 -7.45 14.88 5.15
C PHE A 82 -8.28 14.92 6.43
N ASP A 83 -8.95 16.04 6.71
CA ASP A 83 -9.83 16.22 7.87
C ASP A 83 -11.07 15.30 7.80
N SER A 84 -11.67 15.18 6.60
CA SER A 84 -12.79 14.25 6.37
C SER A 84 -12.37 12.78 6.53
N ARG A 85 -11.15 12.41 6.12
CA ARG A 85 -10.61 11.05 6.31
C ARG A 85 -10.31 10.74 7.77
N TYR A 86 -9.74 11.67 8.52
CA TYR A 86 -9.53 11.48 9.96
C TYR A 86 -10.85 11.31 10.71
N LYS A 87 -11.85 12.13 10.36
CA LYS A 87 -13.19 12.00 10.93
C LYS A 87 -13.81 10.64 10.64
N GLN A 88 -13.68 10.14 9.42
CA GLN A 88 -14.15 8.80 9.04
C GLN A 88 -13.43 7.67 9.79
N ILE A 89 -12.11 7.81 10.01
CA ILE A 89 -11.33 6.82 10.80
C ILE A 89 -11.76 6.85 12.27
N PHE A 90 -12.00 8.03 12.82
CA PHE A 90 -12.44 8.19 14.20
C PHE A 90 -13.85 7.63 14.43
N GLU A 91 -14.78 7.91 13.51
CA GLU A 91 -16.14 7.31 13.54
C GLU A 91 -16.06 5.78 13.45
N LYS A 92 -15.26 5.23 12.52
CA LYS A 92 -15.04 3.78 12.44
C LYS A 92 -14.40 3.19 13.70
N LEU A 93 -13.49 3.92 14.36
CA LEU A 93 -12.88 3.48 15.62
C LEU A 93 -13.93 3.43 16.74
N GLN A 94 -14.81 4.43 16.82
CA GLN A 94 -15.90 4.49 17.78
C GLN A 94 -16.94 3.40 17.55
N ASP A 95 -17.31 3.14 16.28
CA ASP A 95 -18.20 2.05 15.89
C ASP A 95 -17.60 0.69 16.22
N ASN A 96 -16.30 0.50 15.97
CA ASN A 96 -15.58 -0.71 16.36
C ASN A 96 -15.55 -0.90 17.88
N ASP A 97 -15.28 0.16 18.65
CA ASP A 97 -15.29 0.10 20.12
C ASP A 97 -16.70 -0.25 20.66
N TYR A 98 -17.76 0.28 20.04
CA TYR A 98 -19.15 -0.08 20.37
C TYR A 98 -19.46 -1.55 20.01
N SER A 99 -19.11 -1.98 18.80
CA SER A 99 -19.29 -3.37 18.37
C SER A 99 -18.52 -4.35 19.26
N LEU A 100 -17.32 -3.95 19.71
CA LEU A 100 -16.50 -4.72 20.63
C LEU A 100 -17.16 -4.83 22.02
N ALA A 101 -17.73 -3.73 22.52
CA ALA A 101 -18.47 -3.70 23.79
C ALA A 101 -19.71 -4.60 23.77
N GLU A 102 -20.45 -4.61 22.66
CA GLU A 102 -21.63 -5.48 22.50
C GLU A 102 -21.23 -6.96 22.42
N ALA A 103 -20.16 -7.28 21.69
CA ALA A 103 -19.58 -8.62 21.68
C ALA A 103 -19.12 -9.10 23.08
N PHE A 104 -18.68 -8.20 23.98
CA PHE A 104 -18.36 -8.60 25.36
C PHE A 104 -19.58 -8.97 26.19
N LYS A 105 -20.67 -8.21 26.06
CA LYS A 105 -21.93 -8.58 26.72
C LYS A 105 -22.43 -9.92 26.20
N GLU A 106 -22.30 -10.17 24.90
CA GLU A 106 -22.63 -11.47 24.31
C GLU A 106 -21.74 -12.58 24.88
N ASN A 107 -20.43 -12.39 24.97
CA ASN A 107 -19.52 -13.38 25.56
C ASN A 107 -19.81 -13.66 27.04
N GLU A 108 -20.08 -12.62 27.85
CA GLU A 108 -20.49 -12.80 29.26
C GLU A 108 -21.81 -13.59 29.35
N HIS A 109 -22.77 -13.27 28.49
CA HIS A 109 -24.03 -14.01 28.41
C HIS A 109 -23.81 -15.47 27.99
N LEU A 110 -22.93 -15.73 27.03
CA LEU A 110 -22.57 -17.08 26.59
C LEU A 110 -21.91 -17.86 27.72
N GLN A 111 -21.04 -17.25 28.52
CA GLN A 111 -20.42 -17.90 29.67
C GLN A 111 -21.45 -18.30 30.74
N ILE A 112 -22.40 -17.42 31.07
CA ILE A 112 -23.51 -17.75 31.98
C ILE A 112 -24.35 -18.91 31.42
N LYS A 113 -24.66 -18.90 30.12
CA LYS A 113 -25.45 -19.96 29.47
C LYS A 113 -24.70 -21.30 29.47
N LEU A 114 -23.38 -21.29 29.27
CA LEU A 114 -22.53 -22.48 29.35
C LEU A 114 -22.53 -23.07 30.76
N GLU A 115 -22.33 -22.25 31.79
CA GLU A 115 -22.33 -22.70 33.19
C GLU A 115 -23.70 -23.23 33.62
N ALA A 116 -24.79 -22.55 33.24
CA ALA A 116 -26.15 -23.02 33.48
C ALA A 116 -26.42 -24.37 32.80
N SER A 117 -25.94 -24.57 31.56
CA SER A 117 -26.09 -25.84 30.85
C SER A 117 -25.25 -26.96 31.48
N ARG A 118 -24.05 -26.64 31.99
CA ARG A 118 -23.17 -27.57 32.71
C ARG A 118 -23.81 -28.04 34.01
N GLU A 119 -24.28 -27.09 34.83
CA GLU A 119 -24.91 -27.42 36.11
C GLU A 119 -26.22 -28.20 35.91
N ALA A 120 -27.06 -27.80 34.94
CA ALA A 120 -28.27 -28.53 34.59
C ALA A 120 -27.98 -29.96 34.12
N GLY A 121 -26.94 -30.16 33.30
CA GLY A 121 -26.53 -31.49 32.83
C GLY A 121 -26.03 -32.39 33.95
N SER A 122 -25.15 -31.88 34.82
CA SER A 122 -24.63 -32.65 35.96
C SER A 122 -25.73 -32.95 37.00
N GLY A 123 -26.61 -31.98 37.27
CA GLY A 123 -27.76 -32.12 38.15
C GLY A 123 -28.76 -33.17 37.66
N ALA A 124 -29.03 -33.21 36.35
CA ALA A 124 -29.92 -34.21 35.76
C ALA A 124 -29.40 -35.64 35.94
N ILE A 125 -28.09 -35.88 35.75
CA ILE A 125 -27.51 -37.22 35.96
C ILE A 125 -27.58 -37.61 37.43
N ARG A 126 -27.19 -36.71 38.36
CA ARG A 126 -27.24 -36.97 39.80
C ARG A 126 -28.66 -37.34 40.23
N GLU A 127 -29.65 -36.58 39.78
CA GLU A 127 -31.06 -36.80 40.10
C GLU A 127 -31.60 -38.11 39.51
N ALA A 128 -31.30 -38.39 38.23
CA ALA A 128 -31.75 -39.62 37.59
C ALA A 128 -31.12 -40.87 38.23
N THR A 129 -29.84 -40.78 38.62
CA THR A 129 -29.12 -41.83 39.34
C THR A 129 -29.74 -42.07 40.71
N ARG A 130 -29.97 -41.01 41.48
CA ARG A 130 -30.62 -41.08 42.80
C ARG A 130 -31.98 -41.77 42.73
N ARG A 131 -32.86 -41.32 41.82
CA ARG A 131 -34.19 -41.93 41.63
C ARG A 131 -34.11 -43.41 41.25
N LEU A 132 -33.16 -43.76 40.40
CA LEU A 132 -32.96 -45.14 39.97
C LEU A 132 -32.64 -46.06 41.16
N TYR A 133 -31.67 -45.66 42.00
CA TYR A 133 -31.28 -46.44 43.18
C TYR A 133 -32.37 -46.46 44.26
N GLU A 134 -33.07 -45.35 44.48
CA GLU A 134 -34.22 -45.30 45.40
C GLU A 134 -35.33 -46.28 44.98
N ASN A 135 -35.68 -46.27 43.69
CA ASN A 135 -36.68 -47.20 43.14
C ASN A 135 -36.26 -48.66 43.30
N TYR A 136 -34.99 -48.98 43.01
CA TYR A 136 -34.46 -50.33 43.20
C TYR A 136 -34.50 -50.76 44.66
N SER A 137 -34.02 -49.90 45.57
CA SER A 137 -34.00 -50.15 47.01
C SER A 137 -35.41 -50.41 47.54
N LYS A 138 -36.37 -49.53 47.18
CA LYS A 138 -37.78 -49.66 47.57
C LYS A 138 -38.39 -50.97 47.06
N LYS A 139 -38.24 -51.26 45.76
CA LYS A 139 -38.79 -52.49 45.15
C LYS A 139 -38.21 -53.76 45.78
N SER A 140 -36.90 -53.78 46.02
CA SER A 140 -36.22 -54.90 46.66
C SER A 140 -36.70 -55.12 48.10
N ALA A 141 -36.89 -54.04 48.87
CA ALA A 141 -37.45 -54.11 50.22
C ALA A 141 -38.90 -54.63 50.24
N GLU A 142 -39.74 -54.18 49.32
CA GLU A 142 -41.13 -54.65 49.17
C GLU A 142 -41.21 -56.15 48.83
N LEU A 143 -40.33 -56.64 47.94
CA LEU A 143 -40.26 -58.08 47.62
C LEU A 143 -39.82 -58.91 48.83
N ARG A 144 -38.81 -58.44 49.59
CA ARG A 144 -38.39 -59.12 50.83
C ARG A 144 -39.49 -59.16 51.87
N LYS A 145 -40.22 -58.05 52.06
CA LYS A 145 -41.35 -57.97 52.99
C LYS A 145 -42.45 -58.96 52.62
N ARG A 146 -42.89 -58.98 51.35
CA ARG A 146 -43.90 -59.95 50.87
C ARG A 146 -43.44 -61.40 51.06
N THR A 147 -42.18 -61.70 50.76
CA THR A 147 -41.63 -63.04 50.94
C THR A 147 -41.69 -63.48 52.40
N LYS A 148 -41.39 -62.57 53.34
CA LYS A 148 -41.46 -62.83 54.78
C LYS A 148 -42.90 -63.06 55.26
N GLU A 149 -43.81 -62.18 54.88
CA GLU A 149 -45.25 -62.30 55.20
C GLU A 149 -45.84 -63.60 54.65
N GLU A 150 -45.49 -63.97 53.41
CA GLU A 150 -45.93 -65.24 52.83
C GLU A 150 -45.36 -66.46 53.55
N HIS A 151 -44.10 -66.41 53.99
CA HIS A 151 -43.49 -67.47 54.79
C HIS A 151 -44.19 -67.64 56.14
N GLU A 152 -44.49 -66.54 56.83
CA GLU A 152 -45.21 -66.54 58.12
C GLU A 152 -46.62 -67.13 57.97
N VAL A 153 -47.36 -66.78 56.91
CA VAL A 153 -48.68 -67.36 56.62
C VAL A 153 -48.61 -68.86 56.39
N ILE A 154 -47.62 -69.32 55.62
CA ILE A 154 -47.45 -70.75 55.35
C ILE A 154 -47.04 -71.50 56.63
N GLN A 155 -46.14 -70.91 57.43
CA GLN A 155 -45.70 -71.50 58.68
C GLN A 155 -46.86 -71.63 59.68
N HIS A 156 -47.67 -70.59 59.85
CA HIS A 156 -48.86 -70.63 60.69
C HIS A 156 -49.89 -71.67 60.21
N ALA A 157 -50.13 -71.77 58.89
CA ALA A 157 -51.00 -72.79 58.33
C ALA A 157 -50.49 -74.23 58.59
N TRP A 158 -49.17 -74.40 58.59
CA TRP A 158 -48.52 -75.67 58.90
C TRP A 158 -48.64 -76.04 60.39
N GLU A 159 -48.49 -75.07 61.30
CA GLU A 159 -48.68 -75.24 62.75
C GLU A 159 -50.13 -75.61 63.11
N LEU A 160 -51.12 -74.96 62.50
CA LEU A 160 -52.54 -75.30 62.68
C LEU A 160 -52.87 -76.72 62.24
N SER A 161 -52.21 -77.22 61.19
CA SER A 161 -52.43 -78.57 60.66
C SER A 161 -51.78 -79.68 61.50
N ARG A 162 -50.97 -79.33 62.51
CA ARG A 162 -50.24 -80.28 63.37
C ARG A 162 -51.09 -80.83 64.54
N PHE A 163 -52.14 -80.13 64.96
CA PHE A 163 -53.00 -80.53 66.09
C PHE A 163 -54.31 -81.16 65.60
N GLY A 164 -54.41 -82.49 65.57
CA GLY A 164 -55.63 -83.25 65.23
C GLY A 164 -55.99 -84.30 66.30
N PRO A 165 -57.28 -84.67 66.47
CA PRO A 165 -57.74 -85.52 67.57
C PRO A 165 -57.26 -86.98 67.46
N GLU A 166 -56.74 -87.53 68.55
CA GLU A 166 -56.21 -88.89 68.62
C GLU A 166 -57.33 -89.93 68.74
N THR A 167 -57.65 -90.64 67.64
CA THR A 167 -58.51 -91.85 67.65
C THR A 167 -57.95 -92.96 66.74
N PRO A 168 -57.83 -94.23 67.20
CA PRO A 168 -56.99 -95.24 66.54
C PRO A 168 -57.40 -95.73 65.13
N GLY A 169 -58.69 -95.69 64.77
CA GLY A 169 -59.19 -96.22 63.48
C GLY A 169 -59.24 -95.20 62.33
N VAL A 170 -59.22 -93.90 62.64
CA VAL A 170 -59.23 -92.80 61.66
C VAL A 170 -57.79 -92.44 61.23
N THR A 171 -56.78 -93.01 61.90
CA THR A 171 -55.36 -92.66 61.77
C THR A 171 -54.78 -92.88 60.38
N ALA A 172 -55.08 -93.98 59.67
CA ALA A 172 -54.45 -94.27 58.37
C ALA A 172 -54.92 -93.32 57.24
N GLN A 173 -56.23 -93.05 57.16
CA GLN A 173 -56.80 -92.07 56.22
C GLN A 173 -56.38 -90.63 56.58
N LEU A 174 -56.34 -90.29 57.87
CA LEU A 174 -55.79 -89.00 58.32
C LEU A 174 -54.30 -88.85 57.99
N HIS A 175 -53.50 -89.91 58.12
CA HIS A 175 -52.07 -89.87 57.78
C HIS A 175 -51.84 -89.67 56.27
N GLN A 176 -52.67 -90.32 55.44
CA GLN A 176 -52.65 -90.14 53.99
C GLN A 176 -53.10 -88.73 53.58
N GLY A 177 -54.12 -88.18 54.26
CA GLY A 177 -54.53 -86.77 54.11
C GLY A 177 -53.45 -85.77 54.55
N CYS A 178 -52.79 -86.02 55.68
CA CYS A 178 -51.71 -85.18 56.20
C CYS A 178 -50.46 -85.18 55.31
N THR A 179 -50.10 -86.33 54.73
CA THR A 179 -48.98 -86.44 53.78
C THR A 179 -49.30 -85.77 52.44
N SER A 180 -50.53 -85.92 51.94
CA SER A 180 -51.02 -85.20 50.74
C SER A 180 -51.01 -83.68 50.95
N ASN A 181 -51.51 -83.19 52.09
CA ASN A 181 -51.49 -81.76 52.43
C ASN A 181 -50.06 -81.22 52.56
N ARG A 182 -49.13 -82.00 53.12
CA ARG A 182 -47.72 -81.63 53.22
C ARG A 182 -47.08 -81.45 51.85
N HIS A 183 -47.23 -82.43 50.95
CA HIS A 183 -46.71 -82.32 49.59
C HIS A 183 -47.35 -81.17 48.80
N GLN A 184 -48.64 -80.88 49.03
CA GLN A 184 -49.31 -79.74 48.41
C GLN A 184 -48.75 -78.39 48.92
N LEU A 185 -48.47 -78.28 50.23
CA LEU A 185 -47.83 -77.10 50.82
C LEU A 185 -46.37 -76.93 50.33
N GLU A 186 -45.60 -78.01 50.25
CA GLU A 186 -44.24 -78.02 49.71
C GLU A 186 -44.20 -77.60 48.23
N ALA A 187 -45.10 -78.15 47.40
CA ALA A 187 -45.22 -77.77 46.00
C ALA A 187 -45.60 -76.28 45.84
N LYS A 188 -46.49 -75.78 46.70
CA LYS A 188 -46.90 -74.36 46.71
C LYS A 188 -45.77 -73.43 47.15
N LEU A 189 -44.97 -73.83 48.14
CA LEU A 189 -43.75 -73.12 48.52
C LEU A 189 -42.76 -73.06 47.36
N ASN A 190 -42.44 -74.23 46.77
CA ASN A 190 -41.45 -74.32 45.72
C ASN A 190 -41.85 -73.54 44.45
N GLY A 191 -43.15 -73.54 44.12
CA GLY A 191 -43.72 -72.69 43.07
C GLY A 191 -43.53 -71.20 43.37
N ARG A 192 -43.90 -70.74 44.57
CA ARG A 192 -43.70 -69.34 44.99
C ARG A 192 -42.23 -68.92 45.00
N THR A 193 -41.33 -69.77 45.49
CA THR A 193 -39.89 -69.49 45.50
C THR A 193 -39.38 -69.29 44.07
N LYS A 194 -39.87 -70.10 43.12
CA LYS A 194 -39.53 -69.99 41.70
C LYS A 194 -40.07 -68.70 41.07
N ASP A 195 -41.32 -68.34 41.35
CA ASP A 195 -41.94 -67.09 40.86
C ASP A 195 -41.23 -65.85 41.42
N LEU A 196 -40.86 -65.89 42.71
CA LEU A 196 -40.10 -64.82 43.36
C LEU A 196 -38.71 -64.67 42.72
N TYR A 197 -38.02 -65.78 42.45
CA TYR A 197 -36.72 -65.77 41.80
C TYR A 197 -36.80 -65.20 40.37
N ALA A 198 -37.84 -65.55 39.62
CA ALA A 198 -38.11 -64.98 38.30
C ALA A 198 -38.37 -63.47 38.38
N SER A 199 -39.18 -63.00 39.35
CA SER A 199 -39.47 -61.58 39.51
C SER A 199 -38.24 -60.77 39.93
N VAL A 200 -37.42 -61.28 40.85
CA VAL A 200 -36.17 -60.62 41.29
C VAL A 200 -35.18 -60.51 40.14
N THR A 201 -34.98 -61.58 39.37
CA THR A 201 -34.05 -61.60 38.24
C THR A 201 -34.50 -60.65 37.13
N GLU A 202 -35.80 -60.60 36.81
CA GLU A 202 -36.35 -59.64 35.84
C GLU A 202 -36.15 -58.19 36.30
N TYR A 203 -36.49 -57.86 37.56
CA TYR A 203 -36.26 -56.51 38.10
C TYR A 203 -34.78 -56.13 38.11
N GLN A 204 -33.89 -57.07 38.42
CA GLN A 204 -32.45 -56.84 38.36
C GLN A 204 -31.97 -56.53 36.94
N GLU A 205 -32.45 -57.26 35.93
CA GLU A 205 -32.10 -57.01 34.53
C GLU A 205 -32.65 -55.69 34.02
N THR A 206 -33.89 -55.32 34.38
CA THR A 206 -34.43 -54.00 34.03
C THR A 206 -33.62 -52.86 34.67
N PHE A 207 -33.20 -53.02 35.93
CA PHE A 207 -32.31 -52.07 36.61
C PHE A 207 -30.96 -51.94 35.89
N LYS A 208 -30.29 -53.06 35.59
CA LYS A 208 -29.02 -53.05 34.83
C LYS A 208 -29.16 -52.33 33.49
N LYS A 209 -30.21 -52.62 32.71
CA LYS A 209 -30.48 -51.94 31.44
C LYS A 209 -30.62 -50.43 31.62
N SER A 210 -31.27 -50.00 32.70
CA SER A 210 -31.43 -48.57 32.98
C SER A 210 -30.14 -47.91 33.49
N VAL A 211 -29.26 -48.63 34.19
CA VAL A 211 -27.90 -48.16 34.53
C VAL A 211 -27.07 -47.94 33.27
N VAL A 212 -27.10 -48.88 32.32
CA VAL A 212 -26.37 -48.74 31.04
C VAL A 212 -26.84 -47.48 30.28
N LYS A 213 -28.16 -47.28 30.17
CA LYS A 213 -28.71 -46.07 29.54
C LYS A 213 -28.28 -44.76 30.24
N LEU A 214 -28.19 -44.78 31.58
CA LEU A 214 -27.68 -43.63 32.34
C LEU A 214 -26.20 -43.38 32.03
N ASN A 215 -25.40 -44.44 31.92
CA ASN A 215 -23.99 -44.33 31.60
C ASN A 215 -23.76 -43.77 30.18
N ASP A 216 -24.53 -44.22 29.18
CA ASP A 216 -24.48 -43.68 27.82
C ASP A 216 -24.79 -42.17 27.77
N VAL A 217 -25.74 -41.73 28.61
CA VAL A 217 -26.08 -40.31 28.73
C VAL A 217 -24.96 -39.54 29.45
N ALA A 218 -24.36 -40.13 30.48
CA ALA A 218 -23.23 -39.54 31.19
C ALA A 218 -22.01 -39.35 30.27
N GLU A 219 -21.68 -40.34 29.44
CA GLU A 219 -20.59 -40.28 28.46
C GLU A 219 -20.82 -39.18 27.42
N LYS A 220 -22.03 -39.07 26.85
CA LYS A 220 -22.38 -37.97 25.92
C LYS A 220 -22.29 -36.61 26.57
N ILE A 221 -22.63 -36.51 27.85
CA ILE A 221 -22.52 -35.27 28.61
C ILE A 221 -21.04 -34.95 28.82
N GLU A 222 -20.19 -35.92 29.18
CA GLU A 222 -18.75 -35.74 29.32
C GLU A 222 -18.08 -35.30 28.00
N GLU A 223 -18.46 -35.90 26.87
CA GLU A 223 -18.00 -35.48 25.55
C GLU A 223 -18.33 -34.01 25.27
N LYS A 224 -19.58 -33.59 25.57
CA LYS A 224 -19.98 -32.18 25.44
C LYS A 224 -19.19 -31.27 26.37
N HIS A 225 -18.92 -31.68 27.61
CA HIS A 225 -18.06 -30.92 28.53
C HIS A 225 -16.65 -30.77 27.97
N GLY A 226 -16.08 -31.80 27.34
CA GLY A 226 -14.79 -31.70 26.66
C GLY A 226 -14.77 -30.65 25.54
N ARG A 227 -15.84 -30.59 24.73
CA ARG A 227 -15.99 -29.56 23.68
C ARG A 227 -16.15 -28.16 24.27
N ILE A 228 -16.88 -28.02 25.38
CA ILE A 228 -17.04 -26.76 26.10
C ILE A 228 -15.70 -26.26 26.62
N LEU A 229 -14.90 -27.11 27.27
CA LEU A 229 -13.56 -26.76 27.76
C LEU A 229 -12.62 -26.30 26.63
N ALA A 230 -12.70 -26.90 25.44
CA ALA A 230 -11.91 -26.46 24.29
C ALA A 230 -12.29 -25.04 23.83
N LEU A 231 -13.59 -24.72 23.82
CA LEU A 231 -14.08 -23.38 23.48
C LEU A 231 -13.70 -22.35 24.56
N GLU A 232 -13.79 -22.70 25.84
CA GLU A 232 -13.35 -21.85 26.95
C GLU A 232 -11.86 -21.49 26.85
N ASN A 233 -11.01 -22.47 26.54
CA ASN A 233 -9.58 -22.22 26.34
C ASN A 233 -9.29 -21.32 25.12
N LEU A 234 -10.09 -21.44 24.06
CA LEU A 234 -9.98 -20.54 22.91
C LEU A 234 -10.40 -19.12 23.28
N MET A 235 -11.54 -18.95 23.98
CA MET A 235 -12.01 -17.66 24.44
C MET A 235 -10.99 -16.98 25.35
N LYS A 236 -10.42 -17.70 26.31
CA LYS A 236 -9.38 -17.16 27.19
C LYS A 236 -8.15 -16.65 26.42
N ARG A 237 -7.69 -17.39 25.41
CA ARG A 237 -6.57 -16.91 24.56
C ARG A 237 -6.93 -15.64 23.80
N MET A 238 -8.16 -15.55 23.30
CA MET A 238 -8.65 -14.33 22.63
C MET A 238 -8.75 -13.16 23.62
N GLU A 239 -9.16 -13.40 24.87
CA GLU A 239 -9.19 -12.39 25.93
C GLU A 239 -7.79 -11.87 26.28
N ASP A 240 -6.82 -12.78 26.41
CA ASP A 240 -5.42 -12.42 26.65
C ASP A 240 -4.82 -11.61 25.49
N GLU A 241 -5.07 -12.04 24.24
CA GLU A 241 -4.63 -11.32 23.04
C GLU A 241 -5.28 -9.93 22.96
N LYS A 242 -6.58 -9.84 23.26
CA LYS A 242 -7.29 -8.56 23.35
C LYS A 242 -6.68 -7.64 24.41
N ALA A 243 -6.37 -8.14 25.61
CA ALA A 243 -5.74 -7.34 26.65
C ALA A 243 -4.39 -6.76 26.16
N SER A 244 -3.60 -7.58 25.46
CA SER A 244 -2.36 -7.11 24.83
C SER A 244 -2.59 -6.06 23.75
N LEU A 245 -3.64 -6.20 22.93
CA LEU A 245 -3.99 -5.21 21.90
C LEU A 245 -4.48 -3.89 22.48
N LEU A 246 -5.28 -3.92 23.55
CA LEU A 246 -5.73 -2.71 24.25
C LEU A 246 -4.58 -1.95 24.89
N GLU A 247 -3.63 -2.66 25.51
CA GLU A 247 -2.41 -2.05 26.05
C GLU A 247 -1.60 -1.36 24.95
N LYS A 248 -1.40 -2.03 23.80
CA LYS A 248 -0.71 -1.43 22.64
C LYS A 248 -1.46 -0.20 22.10
N LYS A 249 -2.80 -0.25 22.02
CA LYS A 249 -3.64 0.89 21.64
C LYS A 249 -3.39 2.07 22.59
N TRP A 250 -3.46 1.85 23.89
CA TRP A 250 -3.25 2.87 24.91
C TRP A 250 -1.86 3.51 24.83
N VAL A 251 -0.80 2.71 24.64
CA VAL A 251 0.57 3.20 24.45
C VAL A 251 0.66 4.11 23.23
N LEU A 252 0.07 3.72 22.10
CA LEU A 252 0.08 4.52 20.87
C LEU A 252 -0.71 5.82 21.02
N GLU A 253 -1.90 5.79 21.63
CA GLU A 253 -2.70 6.98 21.91
C GLU A 253 -1.97 7.95 22.84
N SER A 254 -1.25 7.44 23.84
CA SER A 254 -0.44 8.24 24.75
C SER A 254 0.76 8.88 24.04
N GLU A 255 1.42 8.13 23.14
CA GLU A 255 2.51 8.65 22.30
C GLU A 255 2.01 9.76 21.37
N ILE A 256 0.88 9.55 20.70
CA ILE A 256 0.25 10.53 19.81
C ILE A 256 -0.10 11.78 20.62
N SER A 257 -0.79 11.63 21.75
CA SER A 257 -1.16 12.75 22.63
C SER A 257 0.07 13.53 23.09
N ARG A 258 1.16 12.84 23.46
CA ARG A 258 2.43 13.48 23.84
C ARG A 258 3.07 14.25 22.69
N ARG A 259 3.10 13.70 21.48
CA ARG A 259 3.63 14.36 20.28
C ARG A 259 2.81 15.59 19.89
N MET A 260 1.49 15.50 20.04
CA MET A 260 0.56 16.60 19.79
C MET A 260 0.66 17.70 20.87
N ALA A 261 0.91 17.33 22.13
CA ALA A 261 1.06 18.25 23.24
C ALA A 261 2.44 18.92 23.31
N SER A 262 3.45 18.39 22.61
CA SER A 262 4.78 18.99 22.54
C SER A 262 4.77 20.24 21.65
N PRO A 263 4.88 21.46 22.20
CA PRO A 263 4.91 22.68 21.41
C PRO A 263 6.24 22.84 20.64
N GLY A 264 7.22 21.98 20.91
CA GLY A 264 8.58 22.06 20.37
C GLY A 264 8.70 21.80 18.87
N ASN A 265 7.64 21.31 18.21
CA ASN A 265 7.64 21.08 16.76
C ASN A 265 6.99 22.26 15.96
N LEU A 266 6.47 23.28 16.64
CA LEU A 266 6.01 24.52 15.99
C LEU A 266 7.20 25.35 15.51
N ASN A 267 8.29 25.45 16.28
CA ASN A 267 9.44 26.29 15.92
C ASN A 267 10.20 25.76 14.70
N GLY A 268 10.34 24.44 14.56
CA GLY A 268 10.94 23.83 13.38
C GLY A 268 10.06 23.99 12.14
N CYS A 269 8.74 23.84 12.29
CA CYS A 269 7.78 24.09 11.21
C CYS A 269 7.78 25.56 10.77
N LEU A 270 7.80 26.50 11.72
CA LEU A 270 7.85 27.94 11.44
C LEU A 270 9.17 28.37 10.79
N ASP A 271 10.33 27.87 11.25
CA ASP A 271 11.64 28.17 10.64
C ASP A 271 11.75 27.60 9.21
N MET A 272 11.20 26.41 8.98
CA MET A 272 11.11 25.85 7.63
C MET A 272 10.14 26.66 6.76
N GLN A 273 9.02 27.13 7.32
CA GLN A 273 8.03 27.93 6.59
C GLN A 273 8.57 29.33 6.21
N THR A 274 9.34 29.99 7.09
CA THR A 274 9.98 31.28 6.77
C THR A 274 11.07 31.11 5.71
N LYS A 275 11.87 30.05 5.77
CA LYS A 275 12.87 29.72 4.74
C LYS A 275 12.26 29.39 3.39
N VAL A 276 11.11 28.69 3.38
CA VAL A 276 10.35 28.44 2.15
C VAL A 276 9.86 29.76 1.57
N SER A 277 9.26 30.63 2.39
CA SER A 277 8.74 31.93 1.93
C SER A 277 9.85 32.83 1.35
N THR A 278 11.01 32.92 2.00
CA THR A 278 12.13 33.74 1.49
C THR A 278 12.74 33.17 0.20
N THR A 279 12.82 31.85 0.07
CA THR A 279 13.32 31.21 -1.15
C THR A 279 12.35 31.41 -2.32
N GLU A 280 11.04 31.32 -2.07
CA GLU A 280 10.01 31.62 -3.07
C GLU A 280 10.11 33.06 -3.56
N GLU A 281 10.28 34.03 -2.66
CA GLU A 281 10.51 35.43 -3.02
C GLU A 281 11.78 35.60 -3.88
N GLN A 282 12.88 34.95 -3.52
CA GLN A 282 14.11 35.00 -4.32
C GLN A 282 13.93 34.42 -5.73
N ILE A 283 13.19 33.31 -5.86
CA ILE A 283 12.87 32.72 -7.15
C ILE A 283 12.05 33.71 -7.99
N THR A 284 11.03 34.34 -7.42
CA THR A 284 10.19 35.31 -8.16
C THR A 284 10.99 36.53 -8.63
N HIS A 285 11.88 37.07 -7.79
CA HIS A 285 12.74 38.19 -8.17
C HIS A 285 13.73 37.80 -9.28
N LEU A 286 14.36 36.63 -9.19
CA LEU A 286 15.26 36.14 -10.25
C LEU A 286 14.52 35.91 -11.58
N GLN A 287 13.29 35.39 -11.53
CA GLN A 287 12.44 35.24 -12.71
C GLN A 287 12.13 36.61 -13.36
N GLN A 288 11.81 37.63 -12.56
CA GLN A 288 11.57 38.99 -13.06
C GLN A 288 12.82 39.60 -13.71
N LEU A 289 13.99 39.46 -13.08
CA LEU A 289 15.27 39.90 -13.65
C LEU A 289 15.55 39.20 -14.98
N MET A 290 15.33 37.89 -15.06
CA MET A 290 15.50 37.12 -16.29
C MET A 290 14.54 37.59 -17.39
N MET A 291 13.27 37.89 -17.07
CA MET A 291 12.34 38.43 -18.06
C MET A 291 12.80 39.78 -18.63
N LEU A 292 13.24 40.70 -17.76
CA LEU A 292 13.73 42.02 -18.18
C LEU A 292 14.99 41.90 -19.04
N GLN A 293 15.93 41.04 -18.65
CA GLN A 293 17.14 40.77 -19.43
C GLN A 293 16.81 40.17 -20.79
N HIS A 294 15.93 39.17 -20.86
CA HIS A 294 15.47 38.61 -22.12
C HIS A 294 14.78 39.64 -23.01
N GLN A 295 14.03 40.58 -22.42
CA GLN A 295 13.39 41.64 -23.20
C GLN A 295 14.41 42.61 -23.79
N SER A 296 15.42 43.00 -23.01
CA SER A 296 16.52 43.85 -23.50
C SER A 296 17.30 43.19 -24.64
N LEU A 297 17.63 41.90 -24.47
CA LEU A 297 18.29 41.12 -25.53
C LEU A 297 17.45 41.04 -26.80
N ARG A 298 16.13 40.82 -26.69
CA ARG A 298 15.22 40.85 -27.85
C ARG A 298 15.26 42.20 -28.57
N ASN A 299 15.24 43.31 -27.84
CA ASN A 299 15.32 44.65 -28.43
C ASN A 299 16.66 44.88 -29.15
N LEU A 300 17.79 44.49 -28.56
CA LEU A 300 19.12 44.61 -29.17
C LEU A 300 19.27 43.74 -30.43
N ILE A 301 18.67 42.55 -30.44
CA ILE A 301 18.64 41.68 -31.62
C ILE A 301 17.82 42.34 -32.73
N GLN A 302 16.67 42.94 -32.41
CA GLN A 302 15.85 43.65 -33.39
C GLN A 302 16.60 44.84 -34.00
N GLU A 303 17.25 45.67 -33.17
CA GLU A 303 18.04 46.82 -33.65
C GLU A 303 19.19 46.37 -34.56
N ARG A 304 19.86 45.26 -34.23
CA ARG A 304 20.89 44.66 -35.09
C ARG A 304 20.32 44.25 -36.45
N GLU A 305 19.16 43.60 -36.48
CA GLU A 305 18.55 43.15 -37.75
C GLU A 305 18.08 44.34 -38.61
N ASP A 306 17.52 45.38 -37.98
CA ASP A 306 17.11 46.61 -38.68
C ASP A 306 18.33 47.31 -39.33
N LEU A 307 19.45 47.41 -38.60
CA LEU A 307 20.69 47.97 -39.14
C LEU A 307 21.28 47.11 -40.27
N LYS A 308 21.21 45.78 -40.15
CA LYS A 308 21.64 44.86 -41.21
C LYS A 308 20.81 45.02 -42.48
N ASN A 309 19.49 45.17 -42.37
CA ASN A 309 18.62 45.42 -43.52
C ASN A 309 18.95 46.74 -44.21
N ARG A 310 19.21 47.80 -43.42
CA ARG A 310 19.65 49.10 -43.96
C ARG A 310 21.01 49.03 -44.66
N LEU A 311 21.94 48.25 -44.12
CA LEU A 311 23.25 48.04 -44.75
C LEU A 311 23.10 47.28 -46.08
N GLN A 312 22.27 46.24 -46.12
CA GLN A 312 21.96 45.51 -47.35
C GLN A 312 21.34 46.42 -48.41
N GLU A 313 20.40 47.29 -48.04
CA GLU A 313 19.82 48.28 -48.96
C GLU A 313 20.90 49.23 -49.51
N GLN A 314 21.85 49.67 -48.67
CA GLN A 314 22.99 50.45 -49.13
C GLN A 314 23.89 49.65 -50.08
N ASP A 315 24.20 48.39 -49.79
CA ASP A 315 24.99 47.52 -50.66
C ASP A 315 24.32 47.31 -52.03
N ASP A 316 22.99 47.14 -52.08
CA ASP A 316 22.23 47.03 -53.32
C ASP A 316 22.33 48.33 -54.15
N THR A 317 22.28 49.51 -53.51
CA THR A 317 22.48 50.78 -54.22
C THR A 317 23.91 50.95 -54.75
N ILE A 318 24.90 50.51 -53.98
CA ILE A 318 26.30 50.52 -54.40
C ILE A 318 26.46 49.62 -55.63
N GLU A 319 25.86 48.44 -55.63
CA GLU A 319 25.93 47.51 -56.77
C GLU A 319 25.28 48.10 -58.02
N HIS A 320 24.07 48.67 -57.91
CA HIS A 320 23.43 49.38 -59.02
C HIS A 320 24.29 50.55 -59.55
N LEU A 321 24.95 51.31 -58.66
CA LEU A 321 25.87 52.38 -59.07
C LEU A 321 27.13 51.83 -59.77
N LYS A 322 27.68 50.70 -59.32
CA LYS A 322 28.80 50.02 -60.02
C LYS A 322 28.39 49.55 -61.41
N GLU A 323 27.21 48.96 -61.57
CA GLU A 323 26.67 48.57 -62.87
C GLU A 323 26.52 49.78 -63.80
N ARG A 324 26.03 50.90 -63.26
CA ARG A 324 25.95 52.16 -64.02
C ARG A 324 27.33 52.69 -64.42
N ILE A 325 28.33 52.63 -63.53
CA ILE A 325 29.70 53.02 -63.86
C ILE A 325 30.26 52.11 -64.97
N ASN A 326 30.10 50.78 -64.85
CA ASN A 326 30.57 49.82 -65.85
C ASN A 326 29.95 50.08 -67.24
N THR A 327 28.63 50.32 -67.30
CA THR A 327 27.96 50.66 -68.57
C THR A 327 28.48 51.97 -69.17
N LEU A 328 28.69 53.01 -68.34
CA LEU A 328 29.28 54.28 -68.79
C LEU A 328 30.74 54.11 -69.23
N GLU A 329 31.53 53.27 -68.57
CA GLU A 329 32.91 52.95 -68.97
C GLU A 329 32.96 52.21 -70.31
N CYS A 330 32.07 51.24 -70.53
CA CYS A 330 31.93 50.55 -71.81
C CYS A 330 31.57 51.53 -72.94
N GLN A 331 30.61 52.43 -72.70
CA GLN A 331 30.25 53.49 -73.65
C GLN A 331 31.44 54.42 -73.91
N ASN A 332 32.20 54.82 -72.89
CA ASN A 332 33.39 55.66 -73.04
C ASN A 332 34.48 54.96 -73.86
N LYS A 333 34.72 53.65 -73.63
CA LYS A 333 35.65 52.84 -74.43
C LYS A 333 35.19 52.77 -75.88
N GLU A 334 33.90 52.54 -76.14
CA GLU A 334 33.33 52.51 -77.49
C GLU A 334 33.47 53.86 -78.21
N MET A 335 33.12 54.95 -77.53
CA MET A 335 33.28 56.32 -78.06
C MET A 335 34.74 56.65 -78.33
N LYS A 336 35.65 56.23 -77.45
CA LYS A 336 37.10 56.37 -77.67
C LYS A 336 37.57 55.58 -78.90
N CYS A 337 37.13 54.34 -79.08
CA CYS A 337 37.41 53.57 -80.30
C CYS A 337 36.84 54.24 -81.55
N LYS A 338 35.62 54.78 -81.49
CA LYS A 338 35.01 55.55 -82.60
C LYS A 338 35.84 56.80 -82.94
N VAL A 339 36.31 57.55 -81.94
CA VAL A 339 37.19 58.70 -82.14
C VAL A 339 38.52 58.27 -82.77
N GLU A 340 39.16 57.20 -82.28
CA GLU A 340 40.42 56.68 -82.84
C GLU A 340 40.26 56.18 -84.28
N GLN A 341 39.12 55.57 -84.63
CA GLN A 341 38.78 55.19 -86.01
C GLN A 341 38.57 56.42 -86.92
N THR A 342 37.95 57.49 -86.42
CA THR A 342 37.78 58.74 -87.18
C THR A 342 39.08 59.54 -87.29
N SER A 343 39.99 59.39 -86.33
CA SER A 343 41.29 60.06 -86.28
C SER A 343 42.34 59.39 -87.18
N ASN A 344 42.14 58.14 -87.60
CA ASN A 344 43.07 57.40 -88.44
C ASN A 344 42.47 56.88 -89.77
N PRO A 345 42.45 57.72 -90.83
CA PRO A 345 42.62 57.24 -92.20
C PRO A 345 43.97 57.69 -92.75
N SER A 346 44.77 56.73 -93.23
CA SER A 346 45.89 56.88 -94.20
C SER A 346 47.35 56.96 -93.69
N ARG A 347 47.96 55.76 -93.60
CA ARG A 347 49.22 55.45 -94.31
C ARG A 347 49.13 54.06 -94.93
N LEU A 348 48.69 53.95 -96.18
CA LEU A 348 49.09 52.85 -97.08
C LEU A 348 49.13 53.35 -98.54
N LYS A 349 50.36 53.56 -99.03
CA LYS A 349 50.86 53.35 -100.42
C LYS A 349 50.44 54.40 -101.47
N VAL A 350 51.21 54.79 -102.50
CA VAL A 350 52.60 54.60 -102.97
C VAL A 350 52.73 55.54 -104.20
N SER A 351 53.87 56.25 -104.30
CA SER A 351 54.61 56.66 -105.51
C SER A 351 54.10 57.63 -106.61
N LYS A 352 55.02 58.58 -106.87
CA LYS A 352 55.69 58.98 -108.14
C LYS A 352 55.15 60.16 -108.96
N GLY A 353 56.02 61.19 -109.03
CA GLY A 353 56.14 62.17 -110.12
C GLY A 353 55.20 63.36 -109.96
N VAL A 354 55.53 64.61 -110.28
CA VAL A 354 56.62 65.20 -111.07
C VAL A 354 56.71 66.67 -110.64
N LEU A 355 57.94 67.17 -110.55
CA LEU A 355 58.30 68.59 -110.44
C LEU A 355 57.81 69.38 -111.67
N VAL A 356 56.90 70.35 -111.51
CA VAL A 356 56.84 71.53 -112.39
C VAL A 356 56.43 72.79 -111.59
N LYS A 357 57.43 73.65 -111.43
CA LYS A 357 57.43 75.13 -111.44
C LYS A 357 56.20 75.90 -110.95
N GLU A 358 56.40 76.48 -109.77
CA GLU A 358 56.22 77.91 -109.45
C GLU A 358 55.75 78.81 -110.61
N SER A 359 54.43 79.01 -110.68
CA SER A 359 53.78 80.27 -111.05
C SER A 359 52.29 80.11 -110.76
N MET A 360 51.64 81.19 -110.31
CA MET A 360 50.22 81.29 -109.92
C MET A 360 49.93 81.02 -108.43
N LEU A 361 50.52 81.85 -107.57
CA LEU A 361 49.89 82.23 -106.31
C LEU A 361 48.49 82.78 -106.61
N SER A 362 47.46 81.97 -106.39
CA SER A 362 46.07 82.42 -106.50
C SER A 362 45.75 83.36 -105.33
N SER A 363 45.52 84.60 -105.71
CA SER A 363 45.16 85.82 -104.98
C SER A 363 43.84 85.76 -104.19
N LYS A 364 43.42 84.57 -103.75
CA LYS A 364 42.14 84.33 -103.06
C LYS A 364 42.26 83.62 -101.71
N SER A 365 43.46 83.55 -101.13
CA SER A 365 43.63 83.15 -99.73
C SER A 365 43.31 84.32 -98.78
N PRO A 366 42.38 84.15 -97.82
CA PRO A 366 42.04 85.16 -96.82
C PRO A 366 43.27 85.72 -96.07
N TYR A 367 44.31 84.89 -95.90
CA TYR A 367 45.55 85.25 -95.24
C TYR A 367 46.47 86.14 -96.08
N PHE A 368 46.37 86.09 -97.41
CA PHE A 368 47.14 86.96 -98.31
C PHE A 368 46.56 88.39 -98.36
N MET A 369 45.23 88.53 -98.28
CA MET A 369 44.57 89.85 -98.20
C MET A 369 44.86 90.56 -96.86
N LEU A 370 44.86 89.82 -95.75
CA LEU A 370 45.18 90.37 -94.42
C LEU A 370 46.62 90.90 -94.33
N ARG A 371 47.58 90.26 -95.01
CA ARG A 371 48.97 90.72 -95.07
C ARG A 371 49.13 92.02 -95.85
N ASN A 372 48.40 92.19 -96.95
CA ASN A 372 48.45 93.41 -97.77
C ASN A 372 47.74 94.60 -97.11
N ILE A 373 46.61 94.38 -96.41
CA ILE A 373 45.93 95.45 -95.65
C ILE A 373 46.81 95.96 -94.50
N LYS A 374 47.60 95.07 -93.88
CA LYS A 374 48.52 95.44 -92.81
C LYS A 374 49.67 96.32 -93.32
N LEU A 375 50.24 95.96 -94.48
CA LEU A 375 51.32 96.74 -95.12
C LEU A 375 50.84 98.07 -95.72
N LEU A 376 49.59 98.17 -96.20
CA LEU A 376 49.00 99.43 -96.70
C LEU A 376 48.73 100.44 -95.58
N LYS A 377 48.32 99.99 -94.38
CA LYS A 377 48.13 100.88 -93.22
C LYS A 377 49.43 101.43 -92.63
N GLU A 378 50.55 100.75 -92.84
CA GLU A 378 51.87 101.16 -92.34
C GLU A 378 52.61 102.12 -93.29
N SER A 379 52.14 102.28 -94.54
CA SER A 379 52.72 103.18 -95.56
C SER A 379 52.06 104.56 -95.65
N GLU A 380 50.89 104.79 -95.05
CA GLU A 380 50.14 106.07 -95.12
C GLU A 380 50.18 106.90 -93.81
N ARG A 381 51.11 106.60 -92.89
CA ARG A 381 51.39 107.47 -91.72
C ARG A 381 52.87 107.79 -91.53
N THR A 382 53.59 107.92 -92.64
CA THR A 382 54.77 108.79 -92.75
C THR A 382 54.47 109.89 -93.74
#